data_AF-A0A1Z2LEA2-F1
#
_entry.id   AF-A0A1Z2LEA2-F1
#
_cell.length_a   1.000
_cell.length_b   1.000
_cell.length_c   1.000
_cell.angle_alpha   90.00
_cell.angle_beta   90.00
_cell.angle_gamma   90.00
#
_symmetry.space_group_name_H-M   'P 1'
#
loop_
_entity.id
_entity.type
_entity.pdbx_description
1 polymer ?
#
loop_
_entity_poly.entity_id
_entity_poly.type
_entity_poly.pdbx_seq_one_letter_code
_entity_poly.pdbx_strand_id
1 'polypeptide(L)'
;MQLRNKISRALRNDLVIQEAHRPEHSYEALRAVDAAWLGAKGPHTRELEFLVGEIGGSAQRHRRLFTGTIAGRTVAYLSYSPVYGTRQGWLHDLSRRVPGGSPA
;
A
#
# COMPACT_ATOMS: atom_id res chain seq x y z
N MET A 1 2.18 20.97 8.46
CA MET A 1 2.72 19.94 9.38
C MET A 1 4.03 19.39 8.83
N GLN A 2 5.12 19.45 9.60
CA GLN A 2 6.39 18.81 9.23
C GLN A 2 6.23 17.28 9.18
N LEU A 3 6.97 16.62 8.27
CA LEU A 3 6.97 15.15 8.10
C LEU A 3 7.18 14.41 9.43
N ARG A 4 8.10 14.91 10.26
CA ARG A 4 8.37 14.39 11.60
C ARG A 4 7.10 14.27 12.45
N ASN A 5 6.23 15.27 12.44
CA ASN A 5 5.00 15.25 13.24
C ASN A 5 4.03 14.16 12.78
N LYS A 6 4.01 13.88 11.47
CA LYS A 6 3.21 12.78 10.92
C LYS A 6 3.75 11.42 11.34
N ILE A 7 5.08 11.24 11.28
CA ILE A 7 5.74 10.01 11.74
C ILE A 7 5.46 9.78 13.24
N SER A 8 5.65 10.80 14.08
CA SER A 8 5.36 10.69 15.51
C SER A 8 3.88 10.37 15.79
N ARG A 9 2.95 10.91 14.99
CA ARG A 9 1.53 10.59 15.12
C ARG A 9 1.24 9.14 14.73
N ALA A 10 1.79 8.67 13.61
CA ALA A 10 1.65 7.29 13.16
C ALA A 10 2.15 6.28 14.22
N LEU A 11 3.32 6.57 14.83
CA LEU A 11 3.87 5.75 15.91
C LEU A 11 2.96 5.70 17.14
N ARG A 12 2.36 6.83 17.54
CA ARG A 12 1.39 6.88 18.66
C ARG A 12 0.08 6.16 18.37
N ASN A 13 -0.24 5.95 17.10
CA ASN A 13 -1.40 5.18 16.68
C ASN A 13 -1.06 3.69 16.46
N ASP A 14 0.10 3.24 16.94
CA ASP A 14 0.60 1.86 16.83
C ASP A 14 0.67 1.36 15.38
N LEU A 15 0.98 2.24 14.42
CA LEU A 15 1.22 1.84 13.05
C LEU A 15 2.50 1.01 12.95
N VAL A 16 2.37 -0.24 12.52
CA VAL A 16 3.48 -1.14 12.23
C VAL A 16 3.60 -1.32 10.73
N ILE A 17 4.80 -1.10 10.19
CA ILE A 17 5.12 -1.30 8.76
C ILE A 17 5.94 -2.57 8.62
N GLN A 18 5.55 -3.46 7.71
CA GLN A 18 6.29 -4.69 7.41
C GLN A 18 6.41 -4.89 5.91
N GLU A 19 7.56 -5.39 5.47
CA GLU A 19 7.72 -5.92 4.11
C GLU A 19 7.08 -7.30 4.03
N ALA A 20 6.18 -7.50 3.07
CA ALA A 20 5.49 -8.75 2.87
C ALA A 20 6.40 -9.72 2.11
N HIS A 21 7.24 -10.47 2.82
CA HIS A 21 8.10 -11.51 2.24
C HIS A 21 7.33 -12.64 1.55
N ARG A 22 6.09 -12.87 1.96
CA ARG A 22 5.10 -13.77 1.31
C ARG A 22 3.85 -12.96 0.94
N PRO A 23 3.89 -12.17 -0.16
CA PRO A 23 2.82 -11.26 -0.56
C PRO A 23 1.44 -11.91 -0.62
N GLU A 24 1.38 -13.16 -1.05
CA GLU A 24 0.18 -13.95 -1.23
C GLU A 24 -0.66 -14.09 0.05
N HIS A 25 -0.02 -14.10 1.23
CA HIS A 25 -0.73 -14.12 2.51
C HIS A 25 -1.47 -12.82 2.81
N SER A 26 -1.13 -11.72 2.13
CA SER A 26 -1.73 -10.40 2.37
C SER A 26 -2.84 -10.04 1.38
N TYR A 27 -2.99 -10.77 0.27
CA TYR A 27 -3.86 -10.36 -0.85
C TYR A 27 -5.32 -10.12 -0.46
N GLU A 28 -5.88 -10.94 0.43
CA GLU A 28 -7.23 -10.73 0.92
C GLU A 28 -7.37 -9.41 1.68
N ALA A 29 -6.42 -9.12 2.57
CA ALA A 29 -6.39 -7.87 3.33
C ALA A 29 -6.15 -6.65 2.42
N LEU A 30 -5.35 -6.78 1.36
CA LEU A 30 -5.15 -5.72 0.37
C LEU A 30 -6.41 -5.43 -0.42
N ARG A 31 -7.14 -6.46 -0.87
CA ARG A 31 -8.43 -6.29 -1.54
C ARG A 31 -9.45 -5.55 -0.67
N ALA A 32 -9.44 -5.79 0.65
CA ALA A 32 -10.27 -5.04 1.58
C ALA A 32 -9.88 -3.56 1.65
N VAL A 33 -8.58 -3.24 1.63
CA VAL A 33 -8.08 -1.86 1.56
C VAL A 33 -8.48 -1.21 0.23
N ASP A 34 -8.36 -1.93 -0.89
CA ASP A 34 -8.75 -1.45 -2.22
C ASP A 34 -10.23 -1.10 -2.29
N ALA A 35 -11.09 -2.01 -1.82
CA ALA A 35 -12.55 -1.80 -1.79
C ALA A 35 -12.92 -0.56 -0.97
N ALA A 36 -12.33 -0.40 0.22
CA ALA A 36 -12.56 0.78 1.06
C ALA A 36 -12.04 2.06 0.38
N TRP A 37 -10.86 2.00 -0.22
CA TRP A 37 -10.23 3.14 -0.89
C TRP A 37 -11.03 3.59 -2.13
N LEU A 38 -11.43 2.66 -3.01
CA LEU A 38 -12.25 2.92 -4.18
C LEU A 38 -13.63 3.47 -3.79
N GLY A 39 -14.26 2.88 -2.77
CA GLY A 39 -15.57 3.31 -2.27
C GLY A 39 -15.61 4.78 -1.84
N ALA A 40 -14.51 5.30 -1.28
CA ALA A 40 -14.43 6.71 -0.90
C ALA A 40 -14.06 7.67 -2.05
N LYS A 41 -13.73 7.17 -3.24
CA LYS A 41 -13.47 8.02 -4.42
C LYS A 41 -14.74 8.45 -5.14
N GLY A 42 -15.89 7.83 -4.82
CA GLY A 42 -17.20 8.20 -5.33
C GLY A 42 -17.95 7.01 -5.92
N PRO A 43 -19.28 7.12 -6.06
CA PRO A 43 -20.10 6.06 -6.64
C PRO A 43 -19.63 5.75 -8.07
N HIS A 44 -19.57 4.45 -8.39
CA HIS A 44 -19.12 3.92 -9.69
C HIS A 44 -17.63 4.10 -10.04
N THR A 45 -16.79 4.55 -9.10
CA THR A 45 -15.33 4.57 -9.33
C THR A 45 -14.82 3.15 -9.52
N ARG A 46 -14.12 2.91 -10.63
CA ARG A 46 -13.46 1.65 -10.95
C ARG A 46 -11.97 1.89 -11.10
N GLU A 47 -11.20 0.86 -10.78
CA GLU A 47 -9.77 0.86 -11.06
C GLU A 47 -9.54 0.89 -12.58
N LEU A 48 -8.56 1.68 -13.00
CA LEU A 48 -8.15 1.76 -14.41
C LEU A 48 -7.17 0.62 -14.69
N GLU A 49 -7.72 -0.58 -14.84
CA GLU A 49 -6.96 -1.79 -15.17
C GLU A 49 -6.00 -1.54 -16.34
N PHE A 50 -4.80 -2.10 -16.29
CA PHE A 50 -3.67 -1.88 -17.22
C PHE A 50 -3.02 -0.48 -17.18
N LEU A 51 -3.68 0.55 -16.65
CA LEU A 51 -3.13 1.90 -16.54
C LEU A 51 -2.51 2.18 -15.16
N VAL A 52 -2.69 1.27 -14.20
CA VAL A 52 -2.09 1.30 -12.88
C VAL A 52 -1.37 -0.01 -12.57
N GLY A 53 -0.46 0.03 -11.59
CA GLY A 53 0.19 -1.17 -11.09
C GLY A 53 -0.78 -2.21 -10.56
N GLU A 54 -0.33 -3.47 -10.55
CA GLU A 54 -1.09 -4.61 -10.09
C GLU A 54 -0.39 -5.30 -8.92
N ILE A 55 -1.16 -5.91 -8.03
CA ILE A 55 -0.62 -6.80 -6.99
C ILE A 55 -0.81 -8.26 -7.43
N GLY A 56 0.24 -9.07 -7.25
CA GLY A 56 0.23 -10.48 -7.64
C GLY A 56 0.69 -10.71 -9.08
N GLY A 57 0.24 -11.83 -9.63
CA GLY A 57 0.73 -12.33 -10.91
C GLY A 57 2.20 -12.76 -10.87
N SER A 58 2.72 -13.19 -12.02
CA SER A 58 4.10 -13.68 -12.11
C SER A 58 5.12 -12.60 -11.75
N ALA A 59 4.84 -11.33 -12.05
CA ALA A 59 5.73 -10.20 -11.81
C ALA A 59 5.88 -9.82 -10.33
N GLN A 60 4.99 -10.25 -9.42
CA GLN A 60 5.06 -9.88 -8.01
C GLN A 60 6.38 -10.24 -7.35
N ARG A 61 7.03 -11.34 -7.78
CA ARG A 61 8.33 -11.78 -7.26
C ARG A 61 9.45 -10.74 -7.40
N HIS A 62 9.28 -9.78 -8.31
CA HIS A 62 10.23 -8.70 -8.57
C HIS A 62 9.87 -7.41 -7.84
N ARG A 63 8.64 -7.30 -7.32
CA ARG A 63 8.12 -6.10 -6.67
C ARG A 63 8.28 -6.22 -5.16
N ARG A 64 8.53 -5.09 -4.50
CA ARG A 64 8.44 -5.02 -3.04
C ARG A 64 7.04 -4.59 -2.64
N LEU A 65 6.51 -5.23 -1.61
CA LEU A 65 5.20 -4.93 -1.06
C LEU A 65 5.37 -4.66 0.43
N PHE A 66 4.84 -3.54 0.89
CA PHE A 66 4.79 -3.19 2.31
C PHE A 66 3.36 -3.08 2.77
N THR A 67 3.06 -3.61 3.95
CA THR A 67 1.78 -3.45 4.62
C THR A 67 1.94 -2.53 5.83
N GLY A 68 0.95 -1.69 6.06
CA GLY A 68 0.79 -0.92 7.30
C GLY A 68 -0.36 -1.51 8.10
N THR A 69 -0.10 -1.90 9.35
CA THR A 69 -1.09 -2.49 10.25
C THR A 69 -1.28 -1.67 11.51
N ILE A 70 -2.50 -1.63 12.03
CA ILE A 70 -2.85 -1.09 13.36
C ILE A 70 -3.66 -2.17 14.06
N ALA A 71 -3.30 -2.53 15.29
CA ALA A 71 -3.94 -3.63 16.04
C ALA A 71 -4.05 -4.93 15.21
N GLY A 72 -3.02 -5.26 14.43
CA GLY A 72 -2.97 -6.44 13.57
C GLY A 72 -3.84 -6.38 12.30
N ARG A 73 -4.58 -5.29 12.07
CA ARG A 73 -5.41 -5.09 10.88
C ARG A 73 -4.65 -4.28 9.84
N THR A 74 -4.57 -4.76 8.61
CA THR A 74 -4.01 -4.00 7.49
C THR A 74 -4.87 -2.78 7.17
N VAL A 75 -4.28 -1.60 7.25
CA VAL A 75 -4.95 -0.30 7.00
C VAL A 75 -4.37 0.43 5.79
N ALA A 76 -3.20 0.03 5.30
CA ALA A 76 -2.54 0.62 4.15
C ALA A 76 -1.54 -0.37 3.52
N TYR A 77 -1.16 -0.10 2.27
CA TYR A 77 -0.04 -0.77 1.64
C TYR A 77 0.68 0.12 0.63
N LEU A 78 1.92 -0.25 0.32
CA LEU A 78 2.75 0.35 -0.71
C LEU A 78 3.34 -0.74 -1.61
N SER A 79 3.35 -0.53 -2.92
CA SER A 79 4.12 -1.35 -3.85
C SER A 79 5.24 -0.56 -4.50
N TYR A 80 6.36 -1.23 -4.73
CA TYR A 80 7.48 -0.69 -5.48
C TYR A 80 7.88 -1.64 -6.61
N SER A 81 8.00 -1.08 -7.80
CA SER A 81 8.52 -1.78 -8.98
C SER A 81 10.02 -1.50 -9.13
N PRO A 82 10.82 -2.52 -9.50
CA PRO A 82 12.26 -2.34 -9.66
C PRO A 82 12.56 -1.48 -10.88
N VAL A 83 13.49 -0.55 -10.74
CA VAL A 83 14.03 0.26 -11.85
C VAL A 83 15.41 -0.28 -12.20
N TYR A 84 15.54 -0.77 -13.44
CA TYR A 84 16.80 -1.25 -13.99
C TYR A 84 17.50 -0.16 -14.82
N GLY A 85 18.78 -0.36 -15.12
CA GLY A 85 19.57 0.56 -15.97
C GLY A 85 20.69 1.26 -15.20
N THR A 86 21.13 2.42 -15.71
CA THR A 86 22.29 3.15 -15.16
C THR A 86 22.01 3.83 -13.81
N ARG A 87 20.74 4.00 -13.45
CA ARG A 87 20.28 4.54 -12.16
C ARG A 87 19.30 3.57 -11.52
N GLN A 88 19.85 2.47 -11.00
CA GLN A 88 19.05 1.41 -10.38
C GLN A 88 18.34 1.93 -9.13
N GLY A 89 17.15 1.38 -8.85
CA GLY A 89 16.38 1.77 -7.68
C GLY A 89 14.98 1.17 -7.66
N TRP A 90 14.08 1.88 -6.97
CA TRP A 90 12.70 1.47 -6.79
C TRP A 90 11.76 2.62 -7.20
N LEU A 91 10.81 2.31 -8.07
CA LEU A 91 9.73 3.22 -8.42
C LEU A 91 8.54 2.93 -7.52
N HIS A 92 8.03 3.96 -6.88
CA HIS A 92 6.78 3.88 -6.14
C HIS A 92 5.61 3.73 -7.11
N ASP A 93 4.85 2.65 -6.98
CA ASP A 93 3.81 2.25 -7.92
C ASP A 93 2.41 2.45 -7.32
N LEU A 94 2.03 1.65 -6.33
CA LEU A 94 0.76 1.78 -5.63
C LEU A 94 0.94 2.35 -4.22
N SER A 95 0.07 3.27 -3.84
CA SER A 95 -0.13 3.69 -2.44
C SER A 95 -1.61 3.82 -2.14
N ARG A 96 -2.10 2.95 -1.25
CA ARG A 96 -3.50 2.93 -0.87
C ARG A 96 -3.64 2.76 0.63
N ARG A 97 -4.70 3.36 1.17
CA ARG A 97 -5.05 3.31 2.59
C ARG A 97 -6.55 3.37 2.78
N VAL A 98 -7.03 2.77 3.86
CA VAL A 98 -8.43 2.86 4.27
C VAL A 98 -8.78 4.35 4.56
N PRO A 99 -9.85 4.89 3.96
CA PRO A 99 -10.33 6.25 4.22
C PRO A 99 -10.83 6.41 5.67
N GLY A 100 -10.72 7.62 6.23
CA GLY A 100 -11.21 7.91 7.59
C GLY A 100 -10.45 7.24 8.75
N GLY A 101 -9.64 6.21 8.46
CA GLY A 101 -8.68 5.65 9.41
C GLY A 101 -7.67 6.71 9.86
N SER A 102 -7.16 6.54 11.09
CA SER A 102 -6.25 7.50 11.73
C SER A 102 -5.15 7.91 10.75
N PRO A 103 -5.03 9.21 10.41
CA PRO A 103 -3.96 9.68 9.53
C PRO A 103 -2.62 9.53 10.24
N ALA A 104 -1.61 9.10 9.46
CA ALA A 104 -0.23 9.53 9.68
C ALA A 104 -0.15 11.06 9.65
#